data_AF-A0A0F7GZB3-F1
#
_entry.id   AF-A0A0F7GZB3-F1
#
_cell.length_a   1.000
_cell.length_b   1.000
_cell.length_c   1.000
_cell.angle_alpha   90.00
_cell.angle_beta   90.00
_cell.angle_gamma   90.00
#
_symmetry.space_group_name_H-M   'P 1'
#
loop_
_entity.id
_entity.type
_entity.pdbx_description
1 polymer ?
#
loop_
_entity_poly.entity_id
_entity_poly.type
_entity_poly.pdbx_seq_one_letter_code
_entity_poly.pdbx_strand_id
1 'polypeptide(L)'
;ASGQKVVSTVPAEKQEKDKPSQVRTYGNGLVIEEIAMGKPNGKRASKGSQVSVRYIGKLQKSGKIFDSNVGGRPFKFRLGVGQVIPGWDVGVEGMRVGDKRRLTIPPKMGYGAKGAGGQIPPNAWLVFDVELINVN
;
A
#
# COMPACT_ATOMS: atom_id res chain seq x y z
N ALA A 1 -42.12 -31.80 -3.09
CA ALA A 1 -40.79 -31.45 -2.55
C ALA A 1 -39.87 -31.24 -3.75
N SER A 2 -39.66 -29.98 -4.17
CA SER A 2 -38.47 -29.17 -3.85
C SER A 2 -37.24 -29.77 -4.55
N GLY A 3 -36.77 -29.28 -5.71
CA GLY A 3 -36.51 -27.89 -6.07
C GLY A 3 -35.00 -27.62 -5.92
N GLN A 4 -34.17 -28.11 -6.85
CA GLN A 4 -32.75 -27.75 -6.91
C GLN A 4 -32.61 -26.38 -7.60
N LYS A 5 -32.18 -25.38 -6.84
CA LYS A 5 -31.67 -24.11 -7.34
C LYS A 5 -30.14 -24.22 -7.49
N VAL A 6 -29.70 -24.00 -8.73
CA VAL A 6 -28.37 -23.48 -9.09
C VAL A 6 -28.08 -22.15 -8.35
N VAL A 7 -26.81 -21.85 -8.05
CA VAL A 7 -26.15 -20.53 -8.26
C VAL A 7 -24.72 -20.51 -7.69
N SER A 8 -23.78 -20.28 -8.62
CA SER A 8 -22.50 -19.54 -8.52
C SER A 8 -21.40 -19.96 -7.54
N THR A 9 -20.49 -20.79 -8.04
CA THR A 9 -19.07 -20.75 -7.66
C THR A 9 -18.33 -19.70 -8.47
N VAL A 10 -17.84 -18.66 -7.80
CA VAL A 10 -16.66 -17.87 -8.25
C VAL A 10 -15.62 -17.86 -7.11
N PRO A 11 -14.32 -17.86 -7.45
CA PRO A 11 -13.28 -18.53 -6.67
C PRO A 11 -12.71 -17.65 -5.56
N ALA A 12 -12.52 -18.23 -4.37
CA ALA A 12 -11.73 -17.61 -3.32
C ALA A 12 -10.26 -17.54 -3.75
N GLU A 13 -9.74 -16.31 -3.81
CA GLU A 13 -8.36 -15.98 -4.13
C GLU A 13 -7.35 -16.84 -3.35
N LYS A 14 -6.38 -17.33 -4.10
CA LYS A 14 -5.28 -18.18 -3.65
C LYS A 14 -4.53 -17.52 -2.49
N GLN A 15 -4.46 -18.28 -1.41
CA GLN A 15 -3.45 -18.15 -0.37
C GLN A 15 -2.05 -18.25 -1.00
N GLU A 16 -1.31 -17.14 -1.07
CA GLU A 16 0.14 -17.17 -1.16
C GLU A 16 0.70 -17.18 0.28
N LYS A 17 0.72 -18.37 0.89
CA LYS A 17 1.67 -18.71 1.95
C LYS A 17 2.95 -19.18 1.26
N ASP A 18 4.04 -18.44 1.40
CA ASP A 18 5.43 -18.95 1.55
C ASP A 18 6.45 -17.82 1.33
N LYS A 19 6.67 -17.02 2.39
CA LYS A 19 7.91 -16.29 2.74
C LYS A 19 7.69 -15.64 4.11
N PRO A 20 8.71 -15.49 4.96
CA PRO A 20 8.57 -14.73 6.19
C PRO A 20 8.33 -13.26 5.80
N SER A 21 7.08 -12.82 5.79
CA SER A 21 6.73 -11.42 5.63
C SER A 21 7.33 -10.67 6.81
N GLN A 22 8.34 -9.85 6.54
CA GLN A 22 8.95 -9.02 7.58
C GLN A 22 7.97 -7.90 7.90
N VAL A 23 7.24 -8.06 9.01
CA VAL A 23 6.38 -7.03 9.56
C VAL A 23 7.20 -6.16 10.51
N ARG A 24 7.21 -4.86 10.28
CA ARG A 24 7.84 -3.85 11.12
C ARG A 24 6.79 -2.89 11.63
N THR A 25 6.65 -2.85 12.96
CA THR A 25 5.73 -1.94 13.65
C THR A 25 6.52 -0.82 14.30
N TYR A 26 6.08 0.42 14.07
CA TYR A 26 6.70 1.62 14.62
C TYR A 26 5.86 2.14 15.79
N GLY A 27 6.50 2.78 16.78
CA GLY A 27 5.82 3.30 17.98
C GLY A 27 4.78 4.40 17.70
N ASN A 28 4.78 4.97 16.50
CA ASN A 28 3.77 5.92 16.02
C ASN A 28 2.53 5.26 15.41
N GLY A 29 2.47 3.92 15.36
CA GLY A 29 1.35 3.12 14.84
C GLY A 29 1.46 2.76 13.36
N LEU A 30 2.52 3.17 12.65
CA LEU A 30 2.79 2.72 11.30
C LEU A 30 3.19 1.24 11.31
N VAL A 31 2.62 0.45 10.41
CA VAL A 31 3.04 -0.93 10.16
C VAL A 31 3.46 -1.06 8.71
N ILE A 32 4.64 -1.63 8.50
CA ILE A 32 5.19 -1.96 7.18
C ILE A 32 5.31 -3.47 7.11
N GLU A 33 4.61 -4.08 6.18
CA GLU A 33 4.72 -5.51 5.90
C GLU A 33 5.36 -5.71 4.52
N GLU A 34 6.46 -6.45 4.47
CA GLU A 34 7.08 -6.86 3.21
C GLU A 34 6.32 -8.06 2.63
N ILE A 35 5.58 -7.81 1.54
CA ILE A 35 4.75 -8.81 0.87
C ILE A 35 5.57 -9.61 -0.14
N ALA A 36 6.39 -8.91 -0.92
CA ALA A 36 7.30 -9.55 -1.87
C ALA A 36 8.57 -8.74 -2.03
N MET A 37 9.70 -9.44 -2.06
CA MET A 37 10.98 -8.84 -2.45
C MET A 37 11.06 -8.75 -3.97
N GLY A 38 11.53 -7.61 -4.44
CA GLY A 38 11.80 -7.33 -5.83
C GLY A 38 13.15 -7.87 -6.28
N LYS A 39 13.78 -7.14 -7.20
CA LYS A 39 15.08 -7.53 -7.77
C LYS A 39 16.16 -7.40 -6.69
N PRO A 40 16.97 -8.45 -6.41
CA PRO A 40 18.04 -8.39 -5.40
C PRO A 40 19.03 -7.22 -5.65
N ASN A 41 19.32 -6.95 -6.92
CA ASN A 41 20.18 -5.85 -7.37
C ASN A 41 19.37 -4.66 -7.92
N GLY A 42 18.08 -4.57 -7.57
CA GLY A 42 17.24 -3.43 -7.92
C GLY A 42 17.74 -2.16 -7.24
N LYS A 43 17.63 -1.03 -7.95
CA LYS A 43 17.88 0.29 -7.37
C LYS A 43 17.04 0.46 -6.10
N ARG A 44 17.64 1.02 -5.06
CA ARG A 44 17.01 1.24 -3.77
C ARG A 44 16.44 2.64 -3.70
N ALA A 45 15.20 2.76 -3.23
CA ALA A 45 14.58 4.04 -2.93
C ALA A 45 15.23 4.64 -1.69
N SER A 46 15.85 5.81 -1.86
CA SER A 46 16.46 6.60 -0.80
C SER A 46 15.88 8.01 -0.79
N LYS A 47 15.99 8.68 0.36
CA LYS A 47 15.60 10.09 0.50
C LYS A 47 16.22 10.94 -0.62
N GLY A 48 15.39 11.76 -1.26
CA GLY A 48 15.76 12.64 -2.37
C GLY A 48 15.64 12.00 -3.77
N SER A 49 15.55 10.68 -3.88
CA SER A 49 15.38 9.99 -5.17
C SER A 49 13.98 10.19 -5.74
N GLN A 50 13.88 10.18 -7.07
CA GLN A 50 12.59 10.19 -7.75
C GLN A 50 12.09 8.74 -7.87
N VAL A 51 11.00 8.42 -7.18
CA VAL A 51 10.44 7.06 -7.18
C VAL A 51 9.18 7.00 -8.04
N SER A 52 8.95 5.86 -8.68
CA SER A 52 7.71 5.55 -9.40
C SER A 52 7.07 4.33 -8.77
N VAL A 53 5.81 4.43 -8.35
CA VAL A 53 5.12 3.34 -7.65
C VAL A 53 3.76 3.02 -8.25
N ARG A 54 3.34 1.78 -8.07
CA ARG A 54 1.94 1.37 -8.20
C ARG A 54 1.35 1.15 -6.82
N TYR A 55 0.08 1.45 -6.64
CA TYR A 55 -0.57 1.30 -5.36
C TYR A 55 -2.08 1.06 -5.46
N ILE A 56 -2.61 0.50 -4.38
CA ILE A 56 -4.03 0.45 -4.07
C ILE A 56 -4.20 0.97 -2.64
N GLY A 57 -4.97 2.04 -2.46
CA GLY A 57 -5.33 2.63 -1.17
C GLY A 57 -6.72 2.20 -0.73
N LYS A 58 -6.82 1.63 0.47
CA LYS A 58 -8.04 1.11 1.09
C LYS A 58 -8.25 1.71 2.47
N LEU A 59 -9.51 1.91 2.86
CA LEU A 59 -9.85 2.23 4.24
C LEU A 59 -9.71 0.97 5.10
N GLN A 60 -8.93 1.01 6.18
CA GLN A 60 -8.73 -0.15 7.05
C GLN A 60 -10.06 -0.68 7.62
N LYS A 61 -10.96 0.24 8.01
CA LYS A 61 -12.22 -0.11 8.68
C LYS A 61 -13.21 -0.86 7.79
N SER A 62 -13.30 -0.49 6.52
CA SER A 62 -14.30 -1.02 5.59
C SER A 62 -13.73 -1.87 4.46
N GLY A 63 -12.41 -1.86 4.26
CA GLY A 63 -11.75 -2.46 3.10
C GLY A 63 -12.02 -1.74 1.78
N LYS A 64 -12.83 -0.66 1.79
CA LYS A 64 -13.21 0.07 0.58
C LYS A 64 -11.97 0.72 -0.04
N ILE A 65 -11.73 0.44 -1.31
CA ILE A 65 -10.73 1.13 -2.12
C ILE A 65 -11.21 2.58 -2.33
N PHE A 66 -10.38 3.54 -1.94
CA PHE A 66 -10.64 4.95 -2.21
C PHE A 66 -9.81 5.47 -3.39
N ASP A 67 -8.64 4.87 -3.64
CA ASP A 67 -7.74 5.28 -4.72
C ASP A 67 -6.87 4.11 -5.19
N SER A 68 -6.53 4.07 -6.48
CA SER A 68 -5.62 3.07 -7.07
C SER A 68 -5.12 3.51 -8.43
N ASN A 69 -3.90 3.13 -8.79
CA ASN A 69 -3.33 3.38 -10.12
C ASN A 69 -2.98 2.09 -10.89
N VAL A 70 -3.56 0.96 -10.48
CA VAL A 70 -3.37 -0.34 -11.15
C VAL A 70 -3.94 -0.28 -12.56
N GLY A 71 -3.15 -0.67 -13.56
CA GLY A 71 -3.51 -0.56 -14.99
C GLY A 71 -3.26 0.82 -15.59
N GLY A 72 -2.95 1.83 -14.78
CA GLY A 72 -2.64 3.19 -15.23
C GLY A 72 -1.14 3.53 -15.26
N ARG A 73 -0.87 4.83 -15.35
CA ARG A 73 0.49 5.39 -15.24
C ARG A 73 1.00 5.27 -13.79
N PRO A 74 2.25 4.81 -13.57
CA PRO A 74 2.84 4.82 -12.23
C PRO A 74 2.85 6.23 -11.63
N PHE A 75 2.55 6.32 -10.34
CA PHE A 75 2.60 7.57 -9.60
C PHE A 75 4.05 7.90 -9.27
N LYS A 76 4.47 9.14 -9.57
CA LYS A 76 5.85 9.59 -9.39
C LYS A 76 5.91 10.66 -8.32
N PHE A 77 6.82 10.52 -7.38
CA PHE A 77 7.08 11.52 -6.35
C PHE A 77 8.56 11.49 -5.93
N ARG A 78 9.03 12.56 -5.30
CA ARG A 78 10.34 12.62 -4.68
C ARG A 78 10.23 12.12 -3.24
N LEU A 79 11.01 11.11 -2.90
CA LEU A 79 10.92 10.44 -1.61
C LEU A 79 11.53 11.28 -0.48
N GLY A 80 10.85 11.37 0.66
CA GLY A 80 11.40 11.92 1.91
C GLY A 80 11.53 13.44 1.93
N VAL A 81 10.78 14.14 1.07
CA VAL A 81 10.71 15.61 1.02
C VAL A 81 9.33 16.15 1.41
N GLY A 82 8.41 15.30 1.90
CA GLY A 82 7.06 15.72 2.29
C GLY A 82 6.12 15.99 1.13
N GLN A 83 6.40 15.45 -0.06
CA GLN A 83 5.50 15.56 -1.23
C GLN A 83 4.26 14.66 -1.10
N VAL A 84 4.35 13.62 -0.26
CA VAL A 84 3.29 12.64 0.02
C VAL A 84 3.03 12.58 1.52
N ILE A 85 2.02 11.81 1.94
CA ILE A 85 1.73 11.61 3.36
C ILE A 85 2.95 11.02 4.10
N PRO A 86 3.19 11.37 5.38
CA PRO A 86 4.36 10.90 6.12
C PRO A 86 4.51 9.38 6.16
N GLY A 87 3.39 8.64 6.19
CA GLY A 87 3.42 7.17 6.17
C GLY A 87 4.02 6.58 4.88
N TRP A 88 3.89 7.29 3.76
CA TRP A 88 4.52 6.90 2.49
C TRP A 88 6.00 7.23 2.47
N ASP A 89 6.40 8.41 2.97
CA ASP A 89 7.81 8.79 3.03
C ASP A 89 8.63 7.79 3.85
N VAL A 90 8.09 7.31 4.98
CA VAL A 90 8.73 6.27 5.81
C VAL A 90 8.53 4.87 5.20
N GLY A 91 7.35 4.58 4.65
CA GLY A 91 6.99 3.26 4.16
C GLY A 91 7.74 2.79 2.91
N VAL A 92 7.99 3.72 1.99
CA VAL A 92 8.66 3.46 0.71
C VAL A 92 10.18 3.53 0.84
N GLU A 93 10.68 4.16 1.90
CA GLU A 93 12.12 4.23 2.14
C GLU A 93 12.74 2.84 2.24
N GLY A 94 13.84 2.66 1.51
CA GLY A 94 14.61 1.44 1.48
C GLY A 94 14.03 0.30 0.63
N MET A 95 12.87 0.47 -0.01
CA MET A 95 12.37 -0.48 -1.02
C MET A 95 13.34 -0.58 -2.20
N ARG A 96 13.44 -1.76 -2.81
CA ARG A 96 14.10 -1.99 -4.09
C ARG A 96 13.08 -2.08 -5.22
N VAL A 97 13.51 -1.77 -6.44
CA VAL A 97 12.66 -1.94 -7.62
C VAL A 97 12.13 -3.37 -7.71
N GLY A 98 10.80 -3.50 -7.76
CA GLY A 98 10.03 -4.74 -7.73
C GLY A 98 9.50 -5.13 -6.35
N ASP A 99 9.92 -4.45 -5.27
CA ASP A 99 9.42 -4.74 -3.93
C ASP A 99 7.93 -4.40 -3.85
N LYS A 100 7.19 -5.25 -3.13
CA LYS A 100 5.81 -5.03 -2.74
C LYS A 100 5.71 -4.95 -1.23
N ARG A 101 5.11 -3.87 -0.73
CA ARG A 101 4.87 -3.64 0.69
C ARG A 101 3.41 -3.32 0.94
N ARG A 102 2.91 -3.73 2.11
CA ARG A 102 1.66 -3.26 2.66
C ARG A 102 1.95 -2.28 3.78
N LEU A 103 1.42 -1.08 3.68
CA LEU A 103 1.56 -0.01 4.64
C LEU A 103 0.24 0.22 5.34
N THR A 104 0.19 -0.06 6.65
CA THR A 104 -0.93 0.35 7.50
C THR A 104 -0.59 1.65 8.17
N ILE A 105 -1.25 2.72 7.75
CA ILE A 105 -0.91 4.09 8.08
C ILE A 105 -1.93 4.62 9.09
N PRO A 106 -1.49 5.05 10.29
CA PRO A 106 -2.35 5.68 11.27
C PRO A 106 -2.78 7.07 10.79
N PRO A 107 -3.90 7.61 11.27
CA PRO A 107 -4.43 8.87 10.76
C PRO A 107 -3.44 10.04 10.89
N LYS A 108 -2.64 10.07 11.95
CA LYS A 108 -1.60 11.09 12.19
C LYS A 108 -0.50 11.12 11.12
N MET A 109 -0.31 10.02 10.40
CA MET A 109 0.66 9.90 9.29
C MET A 109 -0.02 9.82 7.91
N GLY A 110 -1.33 10.00 7.86
CA GLY A 110 -2.16 10.05 6.66
C GLY A 110 -2.81 11.43 6.51
N TYR A 111 -4.15 11.45 6.52
CA TYR A 111 -4.95 12.68 6.32
C TYR A 111 -5.53 13.28 7.62
N GLY A 112 -5.21 12.70 8.78
CA GLY A 112 -5.57 13.22 10.10
C GLY A 112 -7.07 13.43 10.30
N ALA A 113 -7.41 14.41 11.15
CA ALA A 113 -8.80 14.75 11.48
C ALA A 113 -9.56 15.41 10.32
N LYS A 114 -8.86 15.87 9.27
CA LYS A 114 -9.50 16.52 8.11
C LYS A 114 -10.07 15.51 7.12
N GLY A 115 -9.49 14.31 7.04
CA GLY A 115 -9.79 13.38 5.94
C GLY A 115 -9.36 13.97 4.59
N ALA A 116 -9.85 13.40 3.48
CA ALA A 116 -9.54 13.90 2.15
C ALA A 116 -10.57 13.48 1.08
N GLY A 117 -10.81 14.38 0.12
CA GLY A 117 -11.50 14.10 -1.14
C GLY A 117 -12.94 13.58 -1.02
N GLY A 118 -13.59 13.72 0.15
CA GLY A 118 -14.91 13.15 0.42
C GLY A 118 -14.95 11.62 0.54
N GLN A 119 -13.86 10.92 0.22
CA GLN A 119 -13.76 9.46 0.26
C GLN A 119 -13.04 8.96 1.51
N ILE A 120 -12.15 9.77 2.07
CA ILE A 120 -11.39 9.44 3.28
C ILE A 120 -12.00 10.19 4.46
N PRO A 121 -12.65 9.51 5.42
CA PRO A 121 -13.24 10.18 6.56
C PRO A 121 -12.18 10.72 7.53
N PRO A 122 -12.56 11.66 8.41
CA PRO A 122 -11.75 12.09 9.55
C PRO A 122 -11.19 10.91 10.36
N ASN A 123 -9.92 11.01 10.75
CA ASN A 123 -9.24 10.03 11.60
C ASN A 123 -9.25 8.60 11.03
N ALA A 124 -9.27 8.45 9.70
CA ALA A 124 -9.24 7.16 9.04
C ALA A 124 -7.85 6.51 9.09
N TRP A 125 -7.84 5.22 9.43
CA TRP A 125 -6.69 4.34 9.17
C TRP A 125 -6.70 3.89 7.73
N LEU A 126 -5.53 3.89 7.10
CA LEU A 126 -5.37 3.59 5.68
C LEU A 126 -4.50 2.35 5.52
N VAL A 127 -4.83 1.53 4.54
CA VAL A 127 -4.00 0.40 4.10
C VAL A 127 -3.62 0.64 2.66
N PHE A 128 -2.33 0.68 2.38
CA PHE A 128 -1.80 0.80 1.03
C PHE A 128 -1.00 -0.44 0.66
N ASP A 129 -1.41 -1.12 -0.41
CA ASP A 129 -0.57 -2.08 -1.09
C ASP A 129 0.26 -1.29 -2.11
N VAL A 130 1.59 -1.26 -1.97
CA VAL A 130 2.52 -0.44 -2.77
C VAL A 130 3.56 -1.32 -3.43
N GLU A 131 3.81 -1.10 -4.72
CA GLU A 131 4.86 -1.73 -5.51
C GLU A 131 5.81 -0.68 -6.08
N LEU A 132 7.11 -0.82 -5.83
CA LEU A 132 8.12 0.08 -6.37
C LEU A 132 8.48 -0.32 -7.82
N ILE A 133 8.12 0.52 -8.78
CA ILE A 133 8.32 0.26 -10.21
C ILE A 133 9.67 0.76 -10.70
N ASN A 134 10.11 1.93 -10.23
CA ASN A 134 11.36 2.51 -10.67
C ASN A 134 11.93 3.50 -9.64
N VAL A 135 13.25 3.71 -9.70
CA VAL A 135 13.99 4.74 -8.97
C VAL A 135 14.92 5.46 -9.95
N ASN A 136 14.82 6.78 -10.00
CA ASN A 136 15.70 7.66 -10.78
C ASN A 136 16.49 8.59 -9.86
#